data_AF-A0AAE0FSC0-F1
#
_entry.id   AF-A0AAE0FSC0-F1
#
_cell.length_a   1.000
_cell.length_b   1.000
_cell.length_c   1.000
_cell.angle_alpha   90.00
_cell.angle_beta   90.00
_cell.angle_gamma   90.00
#
_symmetry.space_group_name_H-M   'P 1'
#
loop_
_entity.id
_entity.type
_entity.pdbx_description
1 polymer ?
#
loop_
_entity_poly.entity_id
_entity_poly.type
_entity_poly.pdbx_seq_one_letter_code
_entity_poly.pdbx_strand_id
1 'polypeptide(L)'
;MTKQERASIRRPSETVDTSAADRELSKTRAEDSLLYDYNRDNHGLAVGEGFQFPLTSGPRTIVSCPSVCYVPLEATNASADPIDDPEYQALFNDTGACEAYPPCKNDEEADREADDICCERKFDQHEEGSVPIAYYWLIFVGTVVFLAWHLFLRHSQVLSASQINASTVSVGDFTVYVKGLGKNSHAREELTSFFAHYGEVATAVYTKNLGDFLLLEKKLMDLTVREAELARIVANEEEMDAGCWRGMWFWLYCRQLSRSLQNPKQAIETCQTKISEVRAEMETLQGRHLENTGEALITFNYEAHANNVFRDHVNRGLQGYLFCKSGDAPLFQDQRIFVYRAPEPSDMYWENMDFRGARLFVRRMVAHSSAIFILGIGATLQYVLEVEKEKARNQSIDAQTTELADEDTSSTLEKAKENFDLRGVSFVIAGVVVVMNMVITAAIKSLNEYEAYKTRSQKEMNFILKLTAGHLLNSVFVPIMVADPAYWYVRGGFVEQAFYIQLVNAVLPDIIQLIQLTSRVNIMYMSQFAKTQSQMDKLYAPQTFSIAERYSNILKTFGLSILFGPLLPCSYLIGLCLKSVPGLVGIPSSIPHGSAHCCRARI
;
A
#
# COMPACT_ATOMS: atom_id res chain seq x y z
N MET A 1 42.49 23.54 24.07
CA MET A 1 42.35 24.93 24.56
C MET A 1 40.90 25.30 24.32
N THR A 2 40.01 25.54 25.28
CA THR A 2 40.00 25.89 26.71
C THR A 2 38.72 25.23 27.29
N LYS A 3 38.79 24.43 28.36
CA LYS A 3 38.46 24.78 29.77
C LYS A 3 37.06 25.42 29.92
N GLN A 4 36.18 25.11 30.86
CA GLN A 4 36.20 24.29 32.09
C GLN A 4 34.92 24.72 32.83
N GLU A 5 34.01 23.83 33.23
CA GLU A 5 33.21 24.06 34.45
C GLU A 5 32.58 22.76 34.97
N ARG A 6 33.16 22.29 36.07
CA ARG A 6 32.63 21.29 37.02
C ARG A 6 32.34 22.06 38.31
N ALA A 7 31.16 21.86 38.89
CA ALA A 7 30.88 22.03 40.32
C ALA A 7 29.91 20.89 40.71
N SER A 8 30.22 19.91 41.55
CA SER A 8 30.70 19.88 42.94
C SER A 8 29.73 20.51 43.94
N ILE A 9 28.75 19.73 44.44
CA ILE A 9 28.09 19.99 45.73
C ILE A 9 28.02 18.69 46.54
N ARG A 10 28.36 18.84 47.83
CA ARG A 10 28.61 17.84 48.87
C ARG A 10 27.34 17.12 49.35
N ARG A 11 27.54 15.90 49.85
CA ARG A 11 26.61 15.15 50.73
C ARG A 11 26.43 15.88 52.06
N PRO A 12 25.26 15.70 52.70
CA PRO A 12 25.18 15.48 54.13
C PRO A 12 24.67 14.06 54.43
N SER A 13 25.28 13.47 55.45
CA SER A 13 24.82 12.30 56.17
C SER A 13 23.61 12.63 57.02
N GLU A 14 22.56 11.82 56.95
CA GLU A 14 21.56 11.76 58.01
C GLU A 14 21.08 10.32 58.22
N THR A 15 21.13 9.95 59.48
CA THR A 15 20.77 8.70 60.13
C THR A 15 19.29 8.72 60.54
N VAL A 16 18.71 7.53 60.76
CA VAL A 16 17.44 7.27 61.50
C VAL A 16 16.19 7.54 60.64
N ASP A 17 15.17 6.68 60.46
CA ASP A 17 14.48 5.76 61.38
C ASP A 17 13.83 4.59 60.60
N THR A 18 14.05 3.35 61.03
CA THR A 18 13.31 2.15 60.59
C THR A 18 12.12 1.94 61.54
N SER A 19 10.97 2.56 61.27
CA SER A 19 9.71 2.20 61.96
C SER A 19 8.42 2.45 61.17
N ALA A 20 8.50 2.76 59.87
CA ALA A 20 7.34 2.99 59.02
C ALA A 20 6.96 1.80 58.10
N ALA A 21 7.83 0.78 57.97
CA ALA A 21 7.61 -0.35 57.06
C ALA A 21 6.69 -1.45 57.63
N ASP A 22 6.45 -1.48 58.95
CA ASP A 22 5.61 -2.50 59.60
C ASP A 22 4.14 -2.08 59.77
N ARG A 23 3.74 -0.89 59.28
CA ARG A 23 2.35 -0.39 59.37
C ARG A 23 1.54 -0.47 58.06
N GLU A 24 2.16 -0.82 56.94
CA GLU A 24 1.45 -1.11 55.69
C GLU A 24 1.14 -2.61 55.50
N LEU A 25 1.84 -3.51 56.20
CA LEU A 25 1.60 -4.95 56.12
C LEU A 25 0.37 -5.43 56.92
N SER A 26 -0.24 -4.56 57.73
CA SER A 26 -1.46 -4.88 58.51
C SER A 26 -2.75 -4.30 57.95
N LYS A 27 -2.69 -3.55 56.84
CA LYS A 27 -3.89 -3.06 56.11
C LYS A 27 -4.28 -3.96 54.94
N THR A 28 -3.30 -4.61 54.31
CA THR A 28 -3.52 -5.56 53.20
C THR A 28 -4.09 -6.91 53.64
N ARG A 29 -4.16 -7.21 54.95
CA ARG A 29 -4.74 -8.47 55.47
C ARG A 29 -6.19 -8.34 55.95
N ALA A 30 -6.77 -7.13 55.90
CA ALA A 30 -8.15 -6.86 56.32
C ALA A 30 -9.11 -6.66 55.14
N GLU A 31 -8.61 -6.47 53.91
CA GLU A 31 -9.44 -6.34 52.69
C GLU A 31 -9.66 -7.70 51.99
N ASP A 32 -8.77 -8.68 52.18
CA ASP A 32 -8.91 -10.04 51.61
C ASP A 32 -9.97 -10.91 52.32
N SER A 33 -10.55 -10.46 53.43
CA SER A 33 -11.55 -11.23 54.20
C SER A 33 -12.99 -10.70 54.06
N LEU A 34 -13.22 -9.70 53.20
CA LEU A 34 -14.55 -9.14 52.92
C LEU A 34 -15.03 -9.35 51.47
N LEU A 35 -14.24 -10.05 50.64
CA LEU A 35 -14.63 -10.38 49.26
C LEU A 35 -15.18 -11.81 49.09
N TYR A 36 -15.42 -12.54 50.19
CA TYR A 36 -15.83 -13.95 50.15
C TYR A 36 -17.26 -14.23 50.67
N ASP A 37 -18.11 -13.19 50.81
CA ASP A 37 -19.46 -13.34 51.37
C ASP A 37 -20.57 -12.60 50.59
N TYR A 38 -20.34 -12.24 49.32
CA TYR A 38 -21.34 -11.53 48.48
C TYR A 38 -21.82 -12.33 47.26
N ASN A 39 -21.83 -13.67 47.31
CA ASN A 39 -22.38 -14.44 46.18
C ASN A 39 -23.08 -15.73 46.61
N ARG A 40 -24.02 -15.62 47.56
CA ARG A 40 -24.85 -16.76 47.98
C ARG A 40 -26.35 -16.60 47.79
N ASP A 41 -26.82 -15.42 47.41
CA ASP A 41 -28.26 -15.15 47.25
C ASP A 41 -28.55 -14.61 45.84
N ASN A 42 -28.54 -15.48 44.83
CA ASN A 42 -29.29 -15.30 43.58
C ASN A 42 -29.41 -16.66 42.87
N HIS A 43 -30.05 -17.61 43.54
CA HIS A 43 -30.67 -18.74 42.86
C HIS A 43 -32.06 -18.31 42.38
N GLY A 44 -32.27 -18.40 41.06
CA GLY A 44 -33.57 -18.61 40.45
C GLY A 44 -34.46 -17.38 40.29
N LEU A 45 -34.28 -16.64 39.19
CA LEU A 45 -35.40 -15.99 38.52
C LEU A 45 -35.65 -16.72 37.21
N ALA A 46 -36.58 -17.67 37.28
CA ALA A 46 -37.16 -18.37 36.15
C ALA A 46 -38.05 -17.42 35.36
N VAL A 47 -37.59 -17.04 34.16
CA VAL A 47 -38.44 -16.61 33.05
C VAL A 47 -37.80 -17.16 31.76
N GLY A 48 -38.32 -18.29 31.26
CA GLY A 48 -37.83 -18.98 30.04
C GLY A 48 -36.64 -19.89 30.30
N GLU A 49 -36.75 -21.17 29.94
CA GLU A 49 -35.93 -22.28 30.46
C GLU A 49 -34.54 -22.41 29.79
N GLY A 50 -33.47 -21.98 30.49
CA GLY A 50 -32.08 -22.30 30.15
C GLY A 50 -31.06 -21.74 31.15
N PHE A 51 -29.90 -22.39 31.30
CA PHE A 51 -28.82 -21.95 32.19
C PHE A 51 -27.93 -20.90 31.51
N GLN A 52 -27.59 -19.83 32.23
CA GLN A 52 -26.58 -18.84 31.82
C GLN A 52 -25.27 -19.10 32.57
N PHE A 53 -24.19 -19.37 31.85
CA PHE A 53 -22.85 -19.48 32.43
C PHE A 53 -22.09 -18.16 32.24
N PRO A 54 -21.82 -17.39 33.30
CA PRO A 54 -20.88 -16.28 33.22
C PRO A 54 -19.46 -16.83 33.08
N LEU A 55 -18.79 -16.55 31.96
CA LEU A 55 -17.36 -16.88 31.80
C LEU A 55 -16.57 -16.14 32.90
N THR A 56 -15.84 -16.89 33.71
CA THR A 56 -15.07 -16.37 34.84
C THR A 56 -13.75 -15.72 34.39
N SER A 57 -13.00 -15.19 35.35
CA SER A 57 -11.89 -14.25 35.17
C SER A 57 -10.54 -14.92 34.80
N GLY A 58 -10.51 -15.77 33.79
CA GLY A 58 -9.27 -16.33 33.23
C GLY A 58 -8.46 -15.32 32.41
N PRO A 59 -7.16 -15.60 32.13
CA PRO A 59 -6.31 -14.72 31.33
C PRO A 59 -6.84 -14.65 29.88
N ARG A 60 -7.55 -13.57 29.57
CA ARG A 60 -8.06 -13.27 28.22
C ARG A 60 -6.90 -13.26 27.23
N THR A 61 -6.95 -14.14 26.23
CA THR A 61 -6.05 -14.06 25.08
C THR A 61 -6.50 -12.88 24.20
N ILE A 62 -5.62 -12.40 23.31
CA ILE A 62 -5.91 -11.26 22.42
C ILE A 62 -7.11 -11.53 21.47
N VAL A 63 -7.57 -12.79 21.40
CA VAL A 63 -8.66 -13.27 20.54
C VAL A 63 -9.86 -13.80 21.37
N SER A 64 -9.92 -13.52 22.68
CA SER A 64 -11.00 -14.04 23.53
C SER A 64 -12.37 -13.44 23.18
N CYS A 65 -13.35 -14.33 23.01
CA CYS A 65 -14.72 -14.08 22.58
C CYS A 65 -15.57 -13.45 23.70
N PRO A 66 -16.33 -12.36 23.44
CA PRO A 66 -17.21 -11.73 24.41
C PRO A 66 -18.66 -12.25 24.28
N SER A 67 -18.95 -13.51 24.65
CA SER A 67 -20.32 -14.06 24.61
C SER A 67 -20.72 -14.76 25.90
N VAL A 68 -22.04 -14.86 26.12
CA VAL A 68 -22.69 -15.65 27.17
C VAL A 68 -23.48 -16.75 26.46
N CYS A 69 -23.17 -18.01 26.73
CA CYS A 69 -23.84 -19.12 26.05
C CYS A 69 -25.15 -19.49 26.74
N TYR A 70 -26.20 -19.71 25.95
CA TYR A 70 -27.49 -20.17 26.46
C TYR A 70 -27.63 -21.65 26.09
N VAL A 71 -27.83 -22.51 27.10
CA VAL A 71 -28.08 -23.94 26.89
C VAL A 71 -29.55 -24.20 27.25
N PRO A 72 -30.40 -24.59 26.29
CA PRO A 72 -31.78 -24.99 26.59
C PRO A 72 -31.79 -26.26 27.45
N LEU A 73 -32.65 -26.27 28.47
CA LEU A 73 -32.74 -27.33 29.49
C LEU A 73 -33.16 -28.71 28.93
N GLU A 74 -33.77 -28.75 27.75
CA GLU A 74 -34.32 -29.98 27.16
C GLU A 74 -33.24 -30.89 26.52
N ALA A 75 -32.06 -30.36 26.19
CA ALA A 75 -30.94 -31.15 25.67
C ALA A 75 -30.24 -32.00 26.75
N THR A 76 -30.46 -31.70 28.04
CA THR A 76 -29.92 -32.45 29.16
C THR A 76 -30.97 -33.41 29.73
N ASN A 77 -31.23 -34.52 29.03
CA ASN A 77 -31.98 -35.66 29.60
C ASN A 77 -31.20 -36.41 30.71
N ALA A 78 -30.09 -35.86 31.19
CA ALA A 78 -29.36 -36.35 32.34
C ALA A 78 -29.97 -35.76 33.62
N SER A 79 -30.62 -36.62 34.41
CA SER A 79 -31.27 -36.33 35.69
C SER A 79 -30.29 -36.00 36.84
N ALA A 80 -29.25 -35.22 36.59
CA ALA A 80 -28.29 -34.78 37.60
C ALA A 80 -27.99 -33.29 37.38
N ASP A 81 -28.02 -32.51 38.46
CA ASP A 81 -27.63 -31.10 38.43
C ASP A 81 -26.28 -30.95 37.68
N PRO A 82 -26.24 -30.29 36.51
CA PRO A 82 -25.02 -30.17 35.68
C PRO A 82 -23.94 -29.29 36.32
N ILE A 83 -24.17 -28.82 37.54
CA ILE A 83 -23.31 -27.92 38.30
C ILE A 83 -22.12 -28.65 38.93
N ASP A 84 -22.22 -29.97 39.18
CA ASP A 84 -21.19 -30.72 39.93
C ASP A 84 -20.31 -31.65 39.08
N ASP A 85 -20.51 -31.73 37.76
CA ASP A 85 -19.65 -32.54 36.89
C ASP A 85 -18.38 -31.75 36.48
N PRO A 86 -17.18 -32.16 36.95
CA PRO A 86 -15.93 -31.46 36.63
C PRO A 86 -15.57 -31.49 35.15
N GLU A 87 -16.11 -32.43 34.37
CA GLU A 87 -15.90 -32.51 32.92
C GLU A 87 -16.73 -31.44 32.18
N TYR A 88 -17.94 -31.16 32.67
CA TYR A 88 -18.81 -30.09 32.18
C TYR A 88 -18.24 -28.70 32.52
N GLN A 89 -17.76 -28.49 33.76
CA GLN A 89 -17.08 -27.24 34.13
C GLN A 89 -15.78 -26.99 33.33
N ALA A 90 -15.10 -28.05 32.88
CA ALA A 90 -13.92 -27.94 32.04
C ALA A 90 -14.25 -27.54 30.58
N LEU A 91 -15.39 -27.97 30.04
CA LEU A 91 -15.87 -27.62 28.70
C LEU A 91 -16.30 -26.15 28.61
N PHE A 92 -16.89 -25.61 29.68
CA PHE A 92 -17.33 -24.22 29.81
C PHE A 92 -16.27 -23.27 30.39
N ASN A 93 -15.04 -23.75 30.58
CA ASN A 93 -13.94 -22.91 31.06
C ASN A 93 -13.49 -21.93 29.95
N ASP A 94 -13.55 -20.63 30.27
CA ASP A 94 -13.23 -19.32 29.63
C ASP A 94 -12.82 -19.18 28.14
N THR A 95 -12.43 -20.22 27.44
CA THR A 95 -12.02 -20.18 26.02
C THR A 95 -12.73 -21.20 25.13
N GLY A 96 -13.36 -22.25 25.70
CA GLY A 96 -13.94 -23.35 24.92
C GLY A 96 -15.36 -23.12 24.41
N ALA A 97 -16.17 -22.32 25.11
CA ALA A 97 -17.60 -22.21 24.81
C ALA A 97 -17.88 -21.58 23.42
N CYS A 98 -17.12 -20.55 23.01
CA CYS A 98 -17.22 -19.99 21.65
C CYS A 98 -16.54 -20.85 20.57
N GLU A 99 -15.70 -21.81 20.96
CA GLU A 99 -15.13 -22.78 20.03
C GLU A 99 -16.09 -23.96 19.81
N ALA A 100 -16.92 -24.27 20.81
CA ALA A 100 -17.88 -25.37 20.77
C ALA A 100 -19.24 -24.98 20.17
N TYR A 101 -19.70 -23.74 20.37
CA TYR A 101 -21.05 -23.32 19.99
C TYR A 101 -21.06 -22.03 19.14
N PRO A 102 -21.78 -22.01 18.00
CA PRO A 102 -21.89 -20.85 17.14
C PRO A 102 -22.80 -19.77 17.76
N PRO A 103 -22.66 -18.51 17.32
CA PRO A 103 -23.55 -17.44 17.74
C PRO A 103 -24.96 -17.66 17.20
N CYS A 104 -25.99 -17.39 18.02
CA CYS A 104 -27.39 -17.47 17.61
C CYS A 104 -27.65 -16.54 16.42
N LYS A 105 -28.38 -16.98 15.39
CA LYS A 105 -28.80 -16.06 14.31
C LYS A 105 -29.93 -15.17 14.86
N ASN A 106 -30.02 -13.96 14.35
CA ASN A 106 -31.01 -12.97 14.80
C ASN A 106 -32.47 -13.32 14.42
N ASP A 107 -32.73 -14.50 13.88
CA ASP A 107 -34.08 -14.96 13.57
C ASP A 107 -34.72 -15.51 14.87
N GLU A 108 -35.19 -14.59 15.70
CA GLU A 108 -35.70 -14.80 17.08
C GLU A 108 -36.80 -15.88 17.22
N GLU A 109 -37.36 -16.38 16.12
CA GLU A 109 -38.42 -17.40 16.11
C GLU A 109 -38.00 -18.76 15.51
N ALA A 110 -36.95 -18.83 14.68
CA ALA A 110 -36.57 -20.09 14.02
C ALA A 110 -35.58 -20.92 14.85
N ASP A 111 -34.65 -20.27 15.55
CA ASP A 111 -33.60 -20.96 16.32
C ASP A 111 -34.06 -21.35 17.73
N ARG A 112 -35.19 -20.82 18.23
CA ARG A 112 -35.76 -21.22 19.54
C ARG A 112 -36.57 -22.52 19.49
N GLU A 113 -36.97 -22.96 18.30
CA GLU A 113 -37.78 -24.18 18.10
C GLU A 113 -36.91 -25.38 17.67
N ALA A 114 -35.63 -25.15 17.37
CA ALA A 114 -34.63 -26.20 17.11
C ALA A 114 -33.79 -26.42 18.38
N ASP A 115 -33.52 -27.68 18.73
CA ASP A 115 -32.68 -28.11 19.87
C ASP A 115 -31.19 -27.67 19.79
N ASP A 116 -30.86 -26.66 18.98
CA ASP A 116 -29.48 -26.24 18.71
C ASP A 116 -28.97 -25.28 19.80
N ILE A 117 -27.91 -25.70 20.50
CA ILE A 117 -27.22 -24.87 21.50
C ILE A 117 -26.46 -23.74 20.79
N CYS A 118 -26.80 -22.48 21.08
CA CYS A 118 -26.16 -21.31 20.49
C CYS A 118 -25.73 -20.28 21.56
N CYS A 119 -24.71 -19.49 21.26
CA CYS A 119 -24.21 -18.46 22.19
C CYS A 119 -24.73 -17.06 21.85
N GLU A 120 -25.38 -16.41 22.81
CA GLU A 120 -25.80 -15.02 22.67
C GLU A 120 -24.66 -14.08 23.06
N ARG A 121 -24.31 -13.13 22.19
CA ARG A 121 -23.29 -12.13 22.53
C ARG A 121 -23.87 -11.07 23.45
N LYS A 122 -23.82 -11.31 24.76
CA LYS A 122 -23.93 -10.24 25.74
C LYS A 122 -22.56 -9.58 25.86
N PHE A 123 -22.41 -8.40 25.26
CA PHE A 123 -21.40 -7.45 25.74
C PHE A 123 -21.65 -7.26 27.24
N ASP A 124 -20.62 -7.41 28.07
CA ASP A 124 -20.69 -7.34 29.54
C ASP A 124 -21.83 -6.42 29.99
N GLN A 125 -22.77 -6.94 30.79
CA GLN A 125 -23.96 -6.25 31.32
C GLN A 125 -23.60 -5.09 32.26
N HIS A 126 -22.77 -4.15 31.82
CA HIS A 126 -22.92 -2.77 32.25
C HIS A 126 -24.15 -2.23 31.54
N GLU A 127 -25.14 -1.82 32.34
CA GLU A 127 -26.42 -1.20 31.98
C GLU A 127 -26.51 -0.83 30.50
N GLU A 128 -27.50 -1.42 29.80
CA GLU A 128 -27.86 -1.11 28.41
C GLU A 128 -27.62 0.37 28.09
N GLY A 129 -26.54 0.65 27.35
CA GLY A 129 -26.19 2.00 26.90
C GLY A 129 -25.00 2.69 27.57
N SER A 130 -24.32 2.09 28.56
CA SER A 130 -23.16 2.71 29.23
C SER A 130 -21.82 2.08 28.84
N VAL A 131 -21.45 2.15 27.55
CA VAL A 131 -20.01 2.04 27.21
C VAL A 131 -19.29 3.08 28.09
N PRO A 132 -18.27 2.70 28.88
CA PRO A 132 -17.67 3.61 29.83
C PRO A 132 -17.29 4.89 29.10
N ILE A 133 -17.81 6.04 29.54
CA ILE A 133 -17.54 7.34 28.92
C ILE A 133 -16.01 7.54 28.75
N ALA A 134 -15.23 6.95 29.67
CA ALA A 134 -13.77 6.84 29.61
C ALA A 134 -13.23 6.23 28.30
N TYR A 135 -13.86 5.20 27.73
CA TYR A 135 -13.45 4.57 26.46
C TYR A 135 -13.58 5.54 25.28
N TYR A 136 -14.72 6.24 25.16
CA TYR A 136 -14.90 7.26 24.13
C TYR A 136 -13.93 8.42 24.29
N TRP A 137 -13.68 8.85 25.54
CA TRP A 137 -12.66 9.87 25.81
C TRP A 137 -11.25 9.39 25.43
N LEU A 138 -10.91 8.14 25.70
CA LEU A 138 -9.62 7.57 25.34
C LEU A 138 -9.43 7.54 23.81
N ILE A 139 -10.45 7.12 23.05
CA ILE A 139 -10.42 7.18 21.58
C ILE A 139 -10.32 8.62 21.08
N PHE A 140 -11.11 9.53 21.63
CA PHE A 140 -11.12 10.94 21.24
C PHE A 140 -9.76 11.59 21.50
N VAL A 141 -9.23 11.47 22.72
CA VAL A 141 -7.91 12.00 23.10
C VAL A 141 -6.81 11.35 22.26
N GLY A 142 -6.86 10.03 22.07
CA GLY A 142 -5.92 9.31 21.21
C GLY A 142 -5.94 9.85 19.78
N THR A 143 -7.12 10.12 19.23
CA THR A 143 -7.28 10.70 17.88
C THR A 143 -6.71 12.13 17.81
N VAL A 144 -6.99 12.97 18.80
CA VAL A 144 -6.45 14.35 18.87
C VAL A 144 -4.92 14.34 18.96
N VAL A 145 -4.35 13.49 19.83
CA VAL A 145 -2.90 13.31 19.96
C VAL A 145 -2.29 12.81 18.65
N PHE A 146 -2.93 11.84 17.99
CA PHE A 146 -2.49 11.32 16.70
C PHE A 146 -2.51 12.41 15.60
N LEU A 147 -3.56 13.22 15.54
CA LEU A 147 -3.65 14.35 14.61
C LEU A 147 -2.58 15.41 14.89
N ALA A 148 -2.37 15.76 16.16
CA ALA A 148 -1.31 16.70 16.56
C ALA A 148 0.08 16.18 16.18
N TRP A 149 0.36 14.90 16.44
CA TRP A 149 1.58 14.22 16.02
C TRP A 149 1.75 14.23 14.50
N HIS A 150 0.70 13.96 13.73
CA HIS A 150 0.75 14.00 12.27
C HIS A 150 1.03 15.42 11.74
N LEU A 151 0.43 16.46 12.33
CA LEU A 151 0.73 17.86 11.99
C LEU A 151 2.19 18.22 12.31
N PHE A 152 2.69 17.78 13.46
CA PHE A 152 4.10 17.94 13.85
C PHE A 152 5.04 17.24 12.86
N LEU A 153 4.77 15.98 12.51
CA LEU A 153 5.55 15.23 11.51
C LEU A 153 5.55 15.92 10.16
N ARG A 154 4.37 16.37 9.67
CA ARG A 154 4.27 17.11 8.41
C ARG A 154 5.10 18.39 8.46
N HIS A 155 5.02 19.13 9.56
CA HIS A 155 5.82 20.34 9.75
C HIS A 155 7.33 20.01 9.72
N SER A 156 7.75 18.98 10.46
CA SER A 156 9.14 18.52 10.46
C SER A 156 9.61 18.07 9.08
N GLN A 157 8.77 17.35 8.32
CA GLN A 157 9.10 16.91 6.95
C GLN A 157 9.30 18.09 6.00
N VAL A 158 8.45 19.11 6.09
CA VAL A 158 8.58 20.33 5.28
C VAL A 158 9.86 21.09 5.63
N LEU A 159 10.19 21.20 6.92
CA LEU A 159 11.45 21.81 7.36
C LEU A 159 12.66 21.03 6.86
N SER A 160 12.69 19.71 7.05
CA SER A 160 13.78 18.86 6.55
C SER A 160 13.93 18.94 5.03
N ALA A 161 12.82 18.95 4.28
CA ALA A 161 12.85 19.11 2.83
C ALA A 161 13.44 20.46 2.41
N SER A 162 13.11 21.55 3.13
CA SER A 162 13.68 22.87 2.86
C SER A 162 15.19 22.93 3.13
N GLN A 163 15.66 22.26 4.19
CA GLN A 163 17.08 22.18 4.53
C GLN A 163 17.86 21.38 3.48
N ILE A 164 17.32 20.25 3.05
CA ILE A 164 17.93 19.42 2.00
C ILE A 164 17.99 20.21 0.70
N ASN A 165 16.90 20.87 0.29
CA ASN A 165 16.91 21.68 -0.93
C ASN A 165 17.92 22.83 -0.84
N ALA A 166 18.06 23.48 0.32
CA ALA A 166 19.05 24.54 0.52
C ALA A 166 20.50 24.02 0.46
N SER A 167 20.73 22.72 0.69
CA SER A 167 22.07 22.11 0.63
C SER A 167 22.47 21.62 -0.77
N THR A 168 21.52 21.54 -1.71
CA THR A 168 21.74 21.02 -3.06
C THR A 168 21.37 22.06 -4.10
N VAL A 169 22.35 22.51 -4.88
CA VAL A 169 22.11 23.42 -5.99
C VAL A 169 21.58 22.63 -7.18
N SER A 170 20.37 22.91 -7.63
CA SER A 170 19.74 22.21 -8.75
C SER A 170 19.32 23.18 -9.88
N VAL A 171 19.09 22.65 -11.09
CA VAL A 171 18.68 23.49 -12.23
C VAL A 171 17.30 24.10 -11.99
N GLY A 172 16.44 23.40 -11.24
CA GLY A 172 15.12 23.88 -10.84
C GLY A 172 15.16 25.11 -9.92
N ASP A 173 16.26 25.39 -9.22
CA ASP A 173 16.39 26.58 -8.37
C ASP A 173 16.53 27.88 -9.19
N PHE A 174 17.15 27.79 -10.38
CA PHE A 174 17.37 28.94 -11.28
C PHE A 174 16.33 29.03 -12.40
N THR A 175 15.56 27.97 -12.62
CA THR A 175 14.69 27.83 -13.78
C THR A 175 13.23 27.93 -13.40
N VAL A 176 12.53 28.80 -14.13
CA VAL A 176 11.13 29.09 -14.00
C VAL A 176 10.38 28.48 -15.18
N TYR A 177 9.36 27.67 -14.89
CA TYR A 177 8.50 27.06 -15.89
C TYR A 177 7.20 27.86 -16.01
N VAL A 178 6.95 28.40 -17.20
CA VAL A 178 5.86 29.33 -17.48
C VAL A 178 4.86 28.69 -18.44
N LYS A 179 3.57 28.83 -18.13
CA LYS A 179 2.44 28.38 -18.96
C LYS A 179 1.52 29.55 -19.29
N GLY A 180 0.78 29.42 -20.39
CA GLY A 180 -0.23 30.40 -20.80
C GLY A 180 0.31 31.48 -21.72
N LEU A 181 1.37 31.19 -22.48
CA LEU A 181 2.03 32.12 -23.40
C LEU A 181 1.39 32.19 -24.81
N GLY A 182 0.21 31.60 -25.01
CA GLY A 182 -0.41 31.47 -26.34
C GLY A 182 0.38 30.56 -27.32
N LYS A 183 -0.15 30.30 -28.52
CA LYS A 183 0.53 29.48 -29.53
C LYS A 183 1.31 30.36 -30.51
N ASN A 184 2.61 30.08 -30.69
CA ASN A 184 3.46 30.66 -31.75
C ASN A 184 3.49 32.18 -31.86
N SER A 185 3.13 32.90 -30.80
CA SER A 185 2.85 34.34 -30.93
C SER A 185 4.07 35.22 -30.67
N HIS A 186 5.08 34.73 -29.96
CA HIS A 186 6.12 35.59 -29.36
C HIS A 186 7.54 35.10 -29.64
N ALA A 187 8.41 36.05 -29.95
CA ALA A 187 9.84 35.80 -30.07
C ALA A 187 10.46 35.45 -28.72
N ARG A 188 11.61 34.77 -28.75
CA ARG A 188 12.42 34.51 -27.55
C ARG A 188 12.88 35.82 -26.88
N GLU A 189 13.13 36.85 -27.67
CA GLU A 189 13.58 38.17 -27.20
C GLU A 189 12.49 38.89 -26.40
N GLU A 190 11.22 38.79 -26.82
CA GLU A 190 10.07 39.33 -26.07
C GLU A 190 9.94 38.68 -24.69
N LEU A 191 10.10 37.36 -24.62
CA LEU A 191 10.06 36.64 -23.34
C LEU A 191 11.24 37.04 -22.45
N THR A 192 12.43 37.17 -23.03
CA THR A 192 13.65 37.53 -22.29
C THR A 192 13.54 38.96 -21.74
N SER A 193 13.07 39.91 -22.55
CA SER A 193 12.85 41.29 -22.13
C SER A 193 11.76 41.40 -21.07
N PHE A 194 10.68 40.63 -21.18
CA PHE A 194 9.67 40.55 -20.13
C PHE A 194 10.17 39.94 -18.84
N PHE A 195 11.12 38.99 -18.83
CA PHE A 195 11.63 38.45 -17.55
C PHE A 195 12.83 39.22 -17.00
N ALA A 196 13.42 40.13 -17.79
CA ALA A 196 14.58 40.91 -17.40
C ALA A 196 14.32 41.89 -16.23
N HIS A 197 13.07 42.30 -15.97
CA HIS A 197 12.77 43.17 -14.81
C HIS A 197 12.90 42.45 -13.47
N TYR A 198 12.86 41.12 -13.43
CA TYR A 198 13.09 40.34 -12.22
C TYR A 198 14.58 40.09 -11.94
N GLY A 199 15.42 40.27 -12.95
CA GLY A 199 16.88 40.11 -12.87
C GLY A 199 17.48 39.61 -14.18
N GLU A 200 18.77 39.32 -14.15
CA GLU A 200 19.53 38.85 -15.32
C GLU A 200 19.09 37.44 -15.76
N VAL A 201 18.53 37.36 -16.97
CA VAL A 201 18.06 36.13 -17.62
C VAL A 201 19.21 35.51 -18.42
N ALA A 202 19.56 34.27 -18.10
CA ALA A 202 20.59 33.51 -18.82
C ALA A 202 20.07 33.03 -20.19
N THR A 203 18.89 32.41 -20.19
CA THR A 203 18.29 31.86 -21.40
C THR A 203 16.78 31.70 -21.23
N ALA A 204 16.05 31.88 -22.33
CA ALA A 204 14.62 31.61 -22.41
C ALA A 204 14.38 30.64 -23.57
N VAL A 205 13.72 29.51 -23.30
CA VAL A 205 13.50 28.44 -24.27
C VAL A 205 12.03 28.04 -24.26
N TYR A 206 11.38 28.16 -25.41
CA TYR A 206 10.06 27.61 -25.62
C TYR A 206 10.14 26.09 -25.74
N THR A 207 9.19 25.41 -25.10
CA THR A 207 8.97 24.00 -25.36
C THR A 207 8.34 23.86 -26.74
N LYS A 208 8.73 22.82 -27.50
CA LYS A 208 8.30 22.60 -28.88
C LYS A 208 7.49 21.31 -29.00
N ASN A 209 6.72 21.19 -30.08
CA ASN A 209 5.95 19.98 -30.39
C ASN A 209 6.85 18.85 -30.96
N LEU A 210 7.70 18.28 -30.12
CA LEU A 210 8.67 17.24 -30.50
C LEU A 210 8.29 15.84 -30.00
N GLY A 211 7.15 15.70 -29.31
CA GLY A 211 6.78 14.47 -28.62
C GLY A 211 6.66 13.27 -29.56
N ASP A 212 5.90 13.41 -30.65
CA ASP A 212 5.72 12.34 -31.63
C ASP A 212 7.05 11.91 -32.29
N PHE A 213 7.93 12.87 -32.59
CA PHE A 213 9.25 12.60 -33.16
C PHE A 213 10.13 11.80 -32.20
N LEU A 214 10.18 12.19 -30.92
CA LEU A 214 10.95 11.49 -29.89
C LEU A 214 10.44 10.06 -29.65
N LEU A 215 9.13 9.86 -29.69
CA LEU A 215 8.53 8.53 -29.57
C LEU A 215 8.91 7.62 -30.74
N LEU A 216 8.94 8.14 -31.97
CA LEU A 216 9.38 7.41 -33.15
C LEU A 216 10.88 7.10 -33.10
N GLU A 217 11.72 8.04 -32.68
CA GLU A 217 13.16 7.83 -32.52
C GLU A 217 13.45 6.70 -31.51
N LYS A 218 12.77 6.70 -30.37
CA LYS A 218 12.88 5.64 -29.36
C LYS A 218 12.41 4.29 -29.89
N LYS A 219 11.31 4.27 -30.65
CA LYS A 219 10.80 3.05 -31.31
C LYS A 219 11.79 2.54 -32.36
N LEU A 220 12.42 3.43 -33.13
CA LEU A 220 13.45 3.10 -34.10
C LEU A 220 14.67 2.47 -33.41
N MET A 221 15.17 3.10 -32.33
CA MET A 221 16.27 2.55 -31.54
C MET A 221 15.96 1.14 -31.04
N ASP A 222 14.77 0.92 -30.47
CA ASP A 222 14.35 -0.40 -29.98
C ASP A 222 14.25 -1.45 -31.10
N LEU A 223 13.76 -1.08 -32.29
CA LEU A 223 13.68 -1.98 -33.44
C LEU A 223 15.07 -2.31 -34.01
N THR A 224 15.98 -1.34 -34.09
CA THR A 224 17.34 -1.56 -34.61
C THR A 224 18.15 -2.48 -33.71
N VAL A 225 18.02 -2.35 -32.38
CA VAL A 225 18.63 -3.29 -31.43
C VAL A 225 18.09 -4.71 -31.61
N ARG A 226 16.76 -4.83 -31.80
CA ARG A 226 16.13 -6.15 -32.05
C ARG A 226 16.56 -6.77 -33.37
N GLU A 227 16.63 -5.98 -34.44
CA GLU A 227 17.09 -6.46 -35.76
C GLU A 227 18.53 -6.97 -35.67
N ALA A 228 19.43 -6.19 -35.06
CA ALA A 228 20.83 -6.56 -34.88
C ALA A 228 20.99 -7.86 -34.09
N GLU A 229 20.19 -8.04 -33.04
CA GLU A 229 20.18 -9.26 -32.24
C GLU A 229 19.68 -10.47 -33.04
N LEU A 230 18.53 -10.34 -33.72
CA LEU A 230 17.97 -11.41 -34.54
C LEU A 230 18.91 -11.81 -35.68
N ALA A 231 19.54 -10.85 -36.34
CA ALA A 231 20.52 -11.11 -37.39
C ALA A 231 21.72 -11.93 -36.88
N ARG A 232 22.19 -11.66 -35.66
CA ARG A 232 23.26 -12.43 -35.02
C ARG A 232 22.82 -13.84 -34.60
N ILE A 233 21.56 -14.01 -34.19
CA ILE A 233 21.00 -15.32 -33.87
C ILE A 233 20.92 -16.19 -35.14
N VAL A 234 20.40 -15.64 -36.25
CA VAL A 234 20.31 -16.37 -37.52
C VAL A 234 21.70 -16.70 -38.09
N ALA A 235 22.68 -15.81 -37.90
CA ALA A 235 24.05 -16.10 -38.34
C ALA A 235 24.70 -17.26 -37.56
N ASN A 236 24.23 -17.54 -36.35
CA ASN A 236 24.75 -18.60 -35.46
C ASN A 236 23.71 -19.73 -35.33
N GLU A 237 23.27 -20.31 -36.47
CA GLU A 237 22.26 -21.39 -36.54
C GLU A 237 22.66 -22.66 -35.76
N GLU A 238 23.96 -22.89 -35.50
CA GLU A 238 24.51 -24.14 -34.91
C GLU A 238 24.16 -24.38 -33.43
N GLU A 239 23.71 -23.38 -32.67
CA GLU A 239 23.39 -23.53 -31.23
C GLU A 239 21.91 -23.88 -30.93
N MET A 240 21.06 -24.01 -31.95
CA MET A 240 19.64 -24.29 -31.77
C MET A 240 19.31 -25.71 -31.27
N ASP A 241 20.29 -26.62 -31.24
CA ASP A 241 20.13 -28.05 -30.86
C ASP A 241 20.49 -28.36 -29.38
N ALA A 242 20.45 -27.36 -28.49
CA ALA A 242 20.76 -27.56 -27.09
C ALA A 242 19.56 -28.10 -26.27
N GLY A 243 19.81 -29.11 -25.44
CA GLY A 243 18.81 -29.96 -24.77
C GLY A 243 17.61 -29.30 -24.05
N CYS A 244 16.63 -30.13 -23.67
CA CYS A 244 15.26 -29.77 -23.25
C CYS A 244 15.11 -28.45 -22.43
N TRP A 245 15.88 -28.27 -21.36
CA TRP A 245 15.79 -27.06 -20.51
C TRP A 245 16.41 -25.80 -21.15
N ARG A 246 17.54 -25.93 -21.84
CA ARG A 246 18.21 -24.80 -22.51
C ARG A 246 17.40 -24.36 -23.73
N GLY A 247 16.80 -25.31 -24.44
CA GLY A 247 15.85 -25.07 -25.52
C GLY A 247 14.60 -24.29 -25.07
N MET A 248 14.03 -24.60 -23.89
CA MET A 248 12.87 -23.85 -23.37
C MET A 248 13.19 -22.38 -23.08
N TRP A 249 14.33 -22.10 -22.42
CA TRP A 249 14.73 -20.72 -22.13
C TRP A 249 15.13 -19.96 -23.38
N PHE A 250 15.80 -20.61 -24.33
CA PHE A 250 16.08 -20.04 -25.64
C PHE A 250 14.79 -19.74 -26.40
N TRP A 251 13.80 -20.63 -26.36
CA TRP A 251 12.47 -20.41 -26.94
C TRP A 251 11.75 -19.23 -26.28
N LEU A 252 11.80 -19.11 -24.95
CA LEU A 252 11.24 -17.96 -24.22
C LEU A 252 11.96 -16.66 -24.60
N TYR A 253 13.29 -16.68 -24.71
CA TYR A 253 14.10 -15.55 -25.14
C TYR A 253 13.72 -15.10 -26.55
N CYS A 254 13.68 -16.05 -27.50
CA CYS A 254 13.26 -15.81 -28.88
C CYS A 254 11.83 -15.26 -28.92
N ARG A 255 10.89 -15.85 -28.16
CA ARG A 255 9.49 -15.37 -28.06
C ARG A 255 9.40 -13.95 -27.50
N GLN A 256 10.23 -13.60 -26.51
CA GLN A 256 10.29 -12.25 -25.96
C GLN A 256 10.83 -11.24 -27.00
N LEU A 257 11.80 -11.65 -27.81
CA LEU A 257 12.43 -10.82 -28.83
C LEU A 257 11.53 -10.61 -30.06
N SER A 258 10.93 -11.68 -30.58
CA SER A 258 10.10 -11.66 -31.79
C SER A 258 8.65 -11.27 -31.53
N ARG A 259 8.16 -11.36 -30.28
CA ARG A 259 6.73 -11.23 -29.87
C ARG A 259 5.75 -12.15 -30.64
N SER A 260 6.27 -13.02 -31.51
CA SER A 260 5.54 -13.90 -32.42
C SER A 260 6.32 -15.21 -32.56
N LEU A 261 5.62 -16.34 -32.64
CA LEU A 261 6.20 -17.69 -32.79
C LEU A 261 6.87 -17.94 -34.16
N GLN A 262 7.01 -16.92 -35.00
CA GLN A 262 7.53 -17.06 -36.35
C GLN A 262 9.06 -17.24 -36.39
N ASN A 263 9.49 -17.90 -37.46
CA ASN A 263 10.90 -18.11 -37.80
C ASN A 263 11.71 -16.80 -37.67
N PRO A 264 12.91 -16.83 -37.09
CA PRO A 264 13.71 -15.62 -36.84
C PRO A 264 14.00 -14.83 -38.13
N LYS A 265 14.08 -15.52 -39.29
CA LYS A 265 14.21 -14.90 -40.62
C LYS A 265 13.01 -14.00 -40.97
N GLN A 266 11.78 -14.47 -40.74
CA GLN A 266 10.56 -13.66 -40.96
C GLN A 266 10.47 -12.49 -39.95
N ALA A 267 10.96 -12.69 -38.73
CA ALA A 267 11.02 -11.63 -37.73
C ALA A 267 11.98 -10.50 -38.12
N ILE A 268 13.11 -10.82 -38.77
CA ILE A 268 14.04 -9.82 -39.33
C ILE A 268 13.36 -9.00 -40.43
N GLU A 269 12.72 -9.66 -41.41
CA GLU A 269 12.00 -8.98 -42.48
C GLU A 269 10.91 -8.05 -41.92
N THR A 270 10.16 -8.52 -40.92
CA THR A 270 9.15 -7.70 -40.23
C THR A 270 9.77 -6.50 -39.51
N CYS A 271 10.94 -6.66 -38.89
CA CYS A 271 11.65 -5.56 -38.24
C CYS A 271 12.16 -4.54 -39.26
N GLN A 272 12.73 -5.00 -40.38
CA GLN A 272 13.22 -4.13 -41.45
C GLN A 272 12.11 -3.30 -42.07
N THR A 273 10.95 -3.92 -42.35
CA THR A 273 9.75 -3.21 -42.83
C THR A 273 9.28 -2.16 -41.81
N LYS A 274 9.25 -2.49 -40.53
CA LYS A 274 8.88 -1.50 -39.49
C LYS A 274 9.91 -0.39 -39.34
N ILE A 275 11.19 -0.68 -39.54
CA ILE A 275 12.26 0.32 -39.50
C ILE A 275 12.12 1.29 -40.68
N SER A 276 11.85 0.81 -41.89
CA SER A 276 11.64 1.67 -43.04
C SER A 276 10.37 2.52 -42.90
N GLU A 277 9.27 1.93 -42.41
CA GLU A 277 8.03 2.66 -42.08
C GLU A 277 8.29 3.79 -41.07
N VAL A 278 8.95 3.49 -39.95
CA VAL A 278 9.24 4.48 -38.91
C VAL A 278 10.19 5.57 -39.41
N ARG A 279 11.22 5.22 -40.20
CA ARG A 279 12.12 6.22 -40.81
C ARG A 279 11.37 7.14 -41.77
N ALA A 280 10.51 6.59 -42.63
CA ALA A 280 9.68 7.39 -43.52
C ALA A 280 8.77 8.34 -42.73
N GLU A 281 8.12 7.86 -41.66
CA GLU A 281 7.30 8.69 -40.79
C GLU A 281 8.13 9.81 -40.14
N MET A 282 9.34 9.52 -39.64
CA MET A 282 10.25 10.52 -39.09
C MET A 282 10.66 11.60 -40.11
N GLU A 283 10.97 11.21 -41.35
CA GLU A 283 11.28 12.16 -42.43
C GLU A 283 10.10 13.11 -42.70
N THR A 284 8.86 12.59 -42.69
CA THR A 284 7.67 13.44 -42.84
C THR A 284 7.48 14.42 -41.69
N LEU A 285 7.89 14.03 -40.47
CA LEU A 285 7.81 14.90 -39.29
C LEU A 285 8.95 15.92 -39.26
N GLN A 286 10.14 15.57 -39.73
CA GLN A 286 11.30 16.47 -39.79
C GLN A 286 11.04 17.67 -40.72
N GLY A 287 10.21 17.48 -41.75
CA GLY A 287 9.75 18.56 -42.63
C GLY A 287 8.67 19.47 -42.03
N ARG A 288 8.08 19.13 -40.88
CA ARG A 288 7.04 19.96 -40.24
C ARG A 288 7.67 21.11 -39.45
N HIS A 289 7.03 22.27 -39.50
CA HIS A 289 7.44 23.41 -38.68
C HIS A 289 7.26 23.10 -37.19
N LEU A 290 8.30 23.36 -36.40
CA LEU A 290 8.24 23.19 -34.95
C LEU A 290 7.47 24.35 -34.33
N GLU A 291 6.29 24.03 -33.79
CA GLU A 291 5.43 24.98 -33.10
C GLU A 291 5.79 25.07 -31.62
N ASN A 292 5.86 26.30 -31.12
CA ASN A 292 5.96 26.61 -29.71
C ASN A 292 4.71 26.16 -28.96
N THR A 293 4.97 25.62 -27.78
CA THR A 293 3.98 24.91 -27.00
C THR A 293 2.99 25.84 -26.26
N GLY A 294 3.33 27.13 -26.16
CA GLY A 294 2.71 28.07 -25.22
C GLY A 294 3.18 27.87 -23.78
N GLU A 295 4.28 27.13 -23.64
CA GLU A 295 5.00 26.93 -22.38
C GLU A 295 6.49 27.15 -22.63
N ALA A 296 7.18 27.74 -21.66
CA ALA A 296 8.59 28.07 -21.75
C ALA A 296 9.32 27.81 -20.44
N LEU A 297 10.62 27.59 -20.55
CA LEU A 297 11.58 27.52 -19.46
C LEU A 297 12.45 28.77 -19.52
N ILE A 298 12.47 29.54 -18.44
CA ILE A 298 13.32 30.72 -18.30
C ILE A 298 14.33 30.43 -17.20
N THR A 299 15.61 30.47 -17.54
CA THR A 299 16.71 30.25 -16.59
C THR A 299 17.37 31.60 -16.29
N PHE A 300 17.54 31.89 -15.01
CA PHE A 300 18.22 33.09 -14.52
C PHE A 300 19.65 32.77 -14.12
N ASN A 301 20.53 33.78 -14.07
CA ASN A 301 21.89 33.61 -13.57
C ASN A 301 21.94 33.38 -12.04
N TYR A 302 20.93 33.86 -11.30
CA TYR A 302 20.89 33.81 -9.85
C TYR A 302 19.55 33.29 -9.34
N GLU A 303 19.58 32.46 -8.30
CA GLU A 303 18.38 31.90 -7.65
C GLU A 303 17.44 33.00 -7.14
N ALA A 304 18.02 34.08 -6.59
CA ALA A 304 17.26 35.23 -6.10
C ALA A 304 16.35 35.83 -7.19
N HIS A 305 16.78 35.84 -8.45
CA HIS A 305 16.00 36.37 -9.57
C HIS A 305 14.81 35.46 -9.90
N ALA A 306 15.01 34.14 -9.94
CA ALA A 306 13.92 33.19 -10.10
C ALA A 306 12.91 33.28 -8.93
N ASN A 307 13.40 33.42 -7.70
CA ASN A 307 12.57 33.61 -6.51
C ASN A 307 11.76 34.91 -6.54
N ASN A 308 12.26 35.98 -7.15
CA ASN A 308 11.49 37.21 -7.35
C ASN A 308 10.25 36.95 -8.22
N VAL A 309 10.37 36.14 -9.28
CA VAL A 309 9.22 35.76 -10.12
C VAL A 309 8.17 35.01 -9.31
N PHE A 310 8.59 34.03 -8.49
CA PHE A 310 7.65 33.25 -7.67
C PHE A 310 6.95 34.09 -6.62
N ARG A 311 7.64 35.08 -6.04
CA ARG A 311 7.07 36.01 -5.05
C ARG A 311 6.02 36.94 -5.64
N ASP A 312 6.16 37.30 -6.90
CA ASP A 312 5.21 38.19 -7.59
C ASP A 312 4.01 37.41 -8.14
N HIS A 313 4.27 36.25 -8.75
CA HIS A 313 3.23 35.36 -9.29
C HIS A 313 2.68 34.34 -8.28
N VAL A 314 2.72 34.63 -6.96
CA VAL A 314 2.17 33.71 -5.94
C VAL A 314 0.70 33.49 -6.20
N ASN A 315 0.34 32.25 -6.54
CA ASN A 315 -1.03 31.82 -6.69
C ASN A 315 -1.65 31.70 -5.28
N ARG A 316 -2.11 32.84 -4.71
CA ARG A 316 -2.82 32.85 -3.43
C ARG A 316 -4.16 32.14 -3.65
N GLY A 317 -4.24 30.88 -3.22
CA GLY A 317 -5.46 30.05 -3.31
C GLY A 317 -6.62 30.61 -2.47
N LEU A 318 -7.22 29.80 -1.60
CA LEU A 318 -8.34 30.24 -0.73
C LEU A 318 -8.04 31.51 0.08
N GLN A 319 -6.77 31.73 0.46
CA GLN A 319 -6.32 32.93 1.17
C GLN A 319 -6.40 34.21 0.32
N GLY A 320 -6.25 34.13 -1.00
CA GLY A 320 -6.41 35.28 -1.91
C GLY A 320 -7.87 35.63 -2.16
N TYR A 321 -8.77 34.65 -2.06
CA TYR A 321 -10.21 34.85 -2.18
C TYR A 321 -10.80 35.50 -0.93
N LEU A 322 -10.30 35.13 0.26
CA LEU A 322 -10.76 35.68 1.55
C LEU A 322 -10.15 37.04 1.90
N PHE A 323 -8.93 37.32 1.44
CA PHE A 323 -8.26 38.59 1.67
C PHE A 323 -7.99 39.26 0.33
N CYS A 324 -8.92 40.13 -0.10
CA CYS A 324 -8.98 40.91 -1.35
C CYS A 324 -7.74 41.79 -1.64
N LYS A 325 -6.56 41.20 -1.65
CA LYS A 325 -5.30 41.76 -2.14
C LYS A 325 -4.83 40.84 -3.24
N SER A 326 -5.52 40.94 -4.38
CA SER A 326 -4.95 40.55 -5.66
C SER A 326 -3.77 41.49 -5.90
N GLY A 327 -2.54 40.99 -5.73
CA GLY A 327 -1.42 41.66 -6.36
C GLY A 327 -1.65 41.54 -7.87
N ASP A 328 -1.66 42.65 -8.58
CA ASP A 328 -1.71 42.65 -10.04
C ASP A 328 -0.35 42.19 -10.56
N ALA A 329 -0.13 40.88 -10.54
CA ALA A 329 1.05 40.27 -11.14
C ALA A 329 1.12 40.73 -12.61
N PRO A 330 2.32 41.08 -13.11
CA PRO A 330 2.47 41.67 -14.44
C PRO A 330 1.93 40.71 -15.50
N LEU A 331 1.09 41.25 -16.38
CA LEU A 331 0.54 40.54 -17.52
C LEU A 331 1.60 40.50 -18.61
N PHE A 332 1.78 39.34 -19.22
CA PHE A 332 2.60 39.22 -20.41
C PHE A 332 1.71 39.46 -21.62
N GLN A 333 1.84 40.63 -22.26
CA GLN A 333 1.03 41.03 -23.42
C GLN A 333 -0.48 40.85 -23.19
N ASP A 334 -0.98 41.40 -22.08
CA ASP A 334 -2.38 41.30 -21.63
C ASP A 334 -2.87 39.88 -21.30
N GLN A 335 -1.98 38.88 -21.34
CA GLN A 335 -2.28 37.51 -20.97
C GLN A 335 -1.77 37.19 -19.56
N ARG A 336 -2.62 36.49 -18.79
CA ARG A 336 -2.22 35.94 -17.49
C ARG A 336 -1.37 34.70 -17.70
N ILE A 337 -0.13 34.77 -17.21
CA ILE A 337 0.79 33.65 -17.20
C ILE A 337 0.75 32.91 -15.86
N PHE A 338 0.96 31.61 -15.91
CA PHE A 338 1.09 30.77 -14.73
C PHE A 338 2.54 30.34 -14.58
N VAL A 339 3.09 30.62 -13.41
CA VAL A 339 4.50 30.39 -13.11
C VAL A 339 4.65 29.28 -12.09
N TYR A 340 5.55 28.34 -12.37
CA TYR A 340 5.88 27.20 -11.51
C TYR A 340 7.40 27.04 -11.44
N ARG A 341 7.89 26.44 -10.36
CA ARG A 341 9.29 25.98 -10.31
C ARG A 341 9.49 24.93 -11.40
N ALA A 342 10.54 25.06 -12.19
CA ALA A 342 10.81 24.08 -13.23
C ALA A 342 11.18 22.73 -12.59
N PRO A 343 10.60 21.62 -13.08
CA PRO A 343 11.07 20.29 -12.71
C PRO A 343 12.49 20.06 -13.25
N GLU A 344 13.21 19.12 -12.66
CA GLU A 344 14.50 18.71 -13.18
C GLU A 344 14.40 18.19 -14.62
N PRO A 345 15.42 18.38 -15.48
CA PRO A 345 15.38 17.92 -16.86
C PRO A 345 15.11 16.41 -17.02
N SER A 346 15.54 15.62 -16.04
CA SER A 346 15.30 14.17 -15.97
C SER A 346 13.89 13.79 -15.49
N ASP A 347 13.18 14.72 -14.84
CA ASP A 347 11.80 14.55 -14.41
C ASP A 347 10.81 14.92 -15.53
N MET A 348 11.23 15.69 -16.55
CA MET A 348 10.38 16.06 -17.68
C MET A 348 10.21 14.93 -18.70
N TYR A 349 8.95 14.62 -19.03
CA TYR A 349 8.59 13.78 -20.17
C TYR A 349 8.43 14.64 -21.42
N TRP A 350 9.54 14.84 -22.13
CA TRP A 350 9.58 15.59 -23.40
C TRP A 350 8.62 15.01 -24.46
N GLU A 351 8.44 13.69 -24.46
CA GLU A 351 7.50 12.92 -25.28
C GLU A 351 6.04 13.40 -25.12
N ASN A 352 5.66 13.96 -23.96
CA ASN A 352 4.28 14.33 -23.62
C ASN A 352 3.99 15.84 -23.75
N MET A 353 4.94 16.64 -24.24
CA MET A 353 4.78 18.09 -24.35
C MET A 353 3.75 18.53 -25.42
N ASP A 354 3.42 17.62 -26.34
CA ASP A 354 2.50 17.85 -27.45
C ASP A 354 1.03 17.85 -27.00
N PHE A 355 0.71 17.14 -25.91
CA PHE A 355 -0.66 17.00 -25.43
C PHE A 355 -1.11 18.23 -24.64
N ARG A 356 -2.19 18.90 -25.09
CA ARG A 356 -2.69 20.15 -24.49
C ARG A 356 -4.20 20.30 -24.52
N GLY A 357 -4.67 21.27 -23.73
CA GLY A 357 -6.05 21.79 -23.74
C GLY A 357 -7.11 20.70 -23.59
N ALA A 358 -8.18 20.83 -24.38
CA ALA A 358 -9.31 19.89 -24.37
C ALA A 358 -8.89 18.45 -24.66
N ARG A 359 -7.90 18.22 -25.54
CA ARG A 359 -7.44 16.85 -25.87
C ARG A 359 -6.80 16.17 -24.66
N LEU A 360 -5.93 16.89 -23.93
CA LEU A 360 -5.32 16.37 -22.71
C LEU A 360 -6.38 16.15 -21.61
N PHE A 361 -7.32 17.09 -21.47
CA PHE A 361 -8.43 16.96 -20.53
C PHE A 361 -9.29 15.72 -20.83
N VAL A 362 -9.72 15.52 -22.08
CA VAL A 362 -10.51 14.35 -22.50
C VAL A 362 -9.75 13.05 -22.26
N ARG A 363 -8.46 12.98 -22.62
CA ARG A 363 -7.65 11.77 -22.34
C ARG A 363 -7.62 11.44 -20.85
N ARG A 364 -7.43 12.44 -20.00
CA ARG A 364 -7.43 12.26 -18.54
C ARG A 364 -8.80 11.86 -18.03
N MET A 365 -9.88 12.48 -18.50
CA MET A 365 -11.24 12.10 -18.10
C MET A 365 -11.55 10.66 -18.51
N VAL A 366 -11.23 10.26 -19.74
CA VAL A 366 -11.39 8.87 -20.20
C VAL A 366 -10.56 7.92 -19.33
N ALA A 367 -9.32 8.25 -19.02
CA ALA A 367 -8.47 7.40 -18.19
C ALA A 367 -8.96 7.31 -16.74
N HIS A 368 -9.43 8.40 -16.14
CA HIS A 368 -10.01 8.42 -14.81
C HIS A 368 -11.32 7.63 -14.76
N SER A 369 -12.22 7.82 -15.74
CA SER A 369 -13.45 7.04 -15.85
C SER A 369 -13.17 5.55 -16.04
N SER A 370 -12.21 5.20 -16.90
CA SER A 370 -11.77 3.81 -17.07
C SER A 370 -11.15 3.25 -15.80
N ALA A 371 -10.36 4.05 -15.05
CA ALA A 371 -9.79 3.62 -13.78
C ALA A 371 -10.88 3.35 -12.74
N ILE A 372 -11.86 4.25 -12.61
CA ILE A 372 -13.01 4.07 -11.72
C ILE A 372 -13.79 2.81 -12.11
N PHE A 373 -14.02 2.59 -13.40
CA PHE A 373 -14.72 1.41 -13.91
C PHE A 373 -13.98 0.11 -13.59
N ILE A 374 -12.66 0.06 -13.84
CA ILE A 374 -11.82 -1.10 -13.53
C ILE A 374 -11.78 -1.36 -12.02
N LEU A 375 -11.67 -0.30 -11.21
CA LEU A 375 -11.74 -0.42 -9.76
C LEU A 375 -13.11 -0.92 -9.29
N GLY A 376 -14.19 -0.45 -9.91
CA GLY A 376 -15.55 -0.93 -9.67
C GLY A 376 -15.70 -2.42 -9.97
N ILE A 377 -15.24 -2.88 -11.15
CA ILE A 377 -15.23 -4.32 -11.48
C ILE A 377 -14.39 -5.11 -10.49
N GLY A 378 -13.20 -4.61 -10.14
CA GLY A 378 -12.33 -5.24 -9.16
C GLY A 378 -12.98 -5.38 -7.79
N ALA A 379 -13.68 -4.33 -7.33
CA ALA A 379 -14.41 -4.32 -6.08
C ALA A 379 -15.63 -5.25 -6.12
N THR A 380 -16.39 -5.28 -7.22
CA THR A 380 -17.51 -6.20 -7.40
C THR A 380 -17.06 -7.66 -7.42
N LEU A 381 -15.97 -7.97 -8.14
CA LEU A 381 -15.42 -9.33 -8.16
C LEU A 381 -14.92 -9.72 -6.77
N GLN A 382 -14.22 -8.81 -6.08
CA GLN A 382 -13.79 -9.02 -4.70
C GLN A 382 -15.00 -9.24 -3.77
N TYR A 383 -16.08 -8.49 -3.94
CA TYR A 383 -17.31 -8.64 -3.15
C TYR A 383 -17.93 -10.02 -3.35
N VAL A 384 -18.10 -10.46 -4.61
CA VAL A 384 -18.61 -11.80 -4.91
C VAL A 384 -17.73 -12.88 -4.30
N LEU A 385 -16.41 -12.74 -4.43
CA LEU A 385 -15.46 -13.69 -3.85
C LEU A 385 -15.54 -13.71 -2.32
N GLU A 386 -15.66 -12.57 -1.66
CA GLU A 386 -15.83 -12.50 -0.20
C GLU A 386 -17.19 -13.07 0.24
N VAL A 387 -18.26 -12.89 -0.54
CA VAL A 387 -19.59 -13.47 -0.24
C VAL A 387 -19.56 -15.00 -0.34
N GLU A 388 -19.01 -15.54 -1.43
CA GLU A 388 -18.89 -17.00 -1.59
C GLU A 388 -17.95 -17.60 -0.53
N LYS A 389 -16.93 -16.85 -0.17
CA LYS A 389 -16.02 -17.20 0.92
C LYS A 389 -16.72 -17.22 2.28
N GLU A 390 -17.54 -16.22 2.57
CA GLU A 390 -18.31 -16.15 3.82
C GLU A 390 -19.31 -17.31 3.90
N LYS A 391 -20.01 -17.64 2.81
CA LYS A 391 -20.91 -18.80 2.74
C LYS A 391 -20.18 -20.12 2.97
N ALA A 392 -19.07 -20.35 2.28
CA ALA A 392 -18.27 -21.56 2.42
C ALA A 392 -17.72 -21.70 3.84
N ARG A 393 -17.34 -20.58 4.46
CA ARG A 393 -16.92 -20.56 5.87
C ARG A 393 -18.06 -20.92 6.80
N ASN A 394 -19.22 -20.28 6.65
CA ASN A 394 -20.35 -20.53 7.55
C ASN A 394 -20.79 -22.00 7.47
N GLN A 395 -20.82 -22.60 6.27
CA GLN A 395 -21.07 -24.03 6.10
C GLN A 395 -20.06 -24.92 6.83
N SER A 396 -18.77 -24.55 6.81
CA SER A 396 -17.73 -25.32 7.49
C SER A 396 -17.79 -25.20 9.02
N ILE A 397 -18.24 -24.05 9.53
CA ILE A 397 -18.46 -23.84 10.97
C ILE A 397 -19.71 -24.61 11.43
N ASP A 398 -20.79 -24.54 10.66
CA ASP A 398 -22.04 -25.26 10.94
C ASP A 398 -21.78 -26.78 10.97
N ALA A 399 -21.06 -27.32 9.97
CA ALA A 399 -20.69 -28.74 9.92
C ALA A 399 -19.85 -29.19 11.14
N GLN A 400 -18.89 -28.35 11.57
CA GLN A 400 -18.05 -28.65 12.73
C GLN A 400 -18.86 -28.62 14.04
N THR A 401 -19.86 -27.75 14.13
CA THR A 401 -20.75 -27.68 15.30
C THR A 401 -21.60 -28.95 15.40
N THR A 402 -22.15 -29.41 14.28
CA THR A 402 -22.95 -30.65 14.25
C THR A 402 -22.11 -31.88 14.62
N GLU A 403 -20.86 -31.97 14.16
CA GLU A 403 -19.96 -33.09 14.52
C GLU A 403 -19.44 -33.03 15.97
N LEU A 404 -19.41 -31.85 16.61
CA LEU A 404 -19.07 -31.72 18.03
C LEU A 404 -20.24 -32.07 18.96
N ALA A 405 -21.48 -31.98 18.46
CA ALA A 405 -22.68 -32.43 19.16
C ALA A 405 -22.84 -33.96 19.14
N ASP A 406 -22.32 -34.63 18.10
CA ASP A 406 -22.22 -36.08 18.04
C ASP A 406 -20.95 -36.54 18.80
N GLU A 407 -21.16 -36.86 20.07
CA GLU A 407 -20.16 -37.33 21.02
C GLU A 407 -19.54 -38.67 20.58
N ASP A 408 -18.54 -38.65 19.67
CA ASP A 408 -17.70 -39.82 19.44
C ASP A 408 -16.25 -39.45 19.08
N THR A 409 -15.39 -39.63 20.08
CA THR A 409 -13.92 -39.83 20.12
C THR A 409 -13.14 -39.79 18.79
N SER A 410 -13.18 -38.70 18.03
CA SER A 410 -12.28 -38.51 16.89
C SER A 410 -10.88 -38.09 17.35
N SER A 411 -9.87 -38.81 16.83
CA SER A 411 -8.47 -38.70 17.25
C SER A 411 -7.93 -37.27 17.07
N THR A 412 -7.02 -36.83 17.96
CA THR A 412 -6.36 -35.51 17.91
C THR A 412 -5.71 -35.16 16.56
N LEU A 413 -5.42 -36.16 15.72
CA LEU A 413 -4.85 -35.98 14.39
C LEU A 413 -5.89 -35.55 13.34
N GLU A 414 -7.14 -36.01 13.44
CA GLU A 414 -8.23 -35.60 12.54
C GLU A 414 -8.67 -34.17 12.84
N LYS A 415 -8.86 -33.85 14.13
CA LYS A 415 -9.10 -32.46 14.59
C LYS A 415 -7.96 -31.52 14.16
N ALA A 416 -6.71 -31.98 14.16
CA ALA A 416 -5.58 -31.18 13.69
C ALA A 416 -5.57 -30.98 12.16
N LYS A 417 -6.01 -31.98 11.40
CA LYS A 417 -6.10 -31.94 9.93
C LYS A 417 -7.22 -31.02 9.44
N GLU A 418 -8.39 -31.08 10.09
CA GLU A 418 -9.53 -30.18 9.82
C GLU A 418 -9.23 -28.73 10.19
N ASN A 419 -8.60 -28.49 11.34
CA ASN A 419 -8.12 -27.16 11.72
C ASN A 419 -7.07 -26.61 10.74
N PHE A 420 -6.29 -27.48 10.10
CA PHE A 420 -5.34 -27.09 9.06
C PHE A 420 -6.06 -26.72 7.76
N ASP A 421 -7.17 -27.39 7.44
CA ASP A 421 -7.97 -27.13 6.24
C ASP A 421 -8.70 -25.78 6.35
N LEU A 422 -9.32 -25.46 7.48
CA LEU A 422 -10.00 -24.17 7.71
C LEU A 422 -9.04 -22.97 7.66
N ARG A 423 -7.85 -23.11 8.26
CA ARG A 423 -6.79 -22.08 8.18
C ARG A 423 -6.20 -22.00 6.77
N GLY A 424 -6.09 -23.12 6.07
CA GLY A 424 -5.66 -23.21 4.68
C GLY A 424 -6.58 -22.43 3.75
N VAL A 425 -7.89 -22.57 3.93
CA VAL A 425 -8.91 -21.81 3.19
C VAL A 425 -8.69 -20.30 3.38
N SER A 426 -8.58 -19.83 4.63
CA SER A 426 -8.33 -18.41 4.93
C SER A 426 -7.05 -17.87 4.28
N PHE A 427 -5.98 -18.66 4.23
CA PHE A 427 -4.74 -18.30 3.56
C PHE A 427 -4.89 -18.22 2.03
N VAL A 428 -5.56 -19.21 1.42
CA VAL A 428 -5.85 -19.20 -0.03
C VAL A 428 -6.65 -17.97 -0.40
N ILE A 429 -7.66 -17.63 0.39
CA ILE A 429 -8.49 -16.44 0.17
C ILE A 429 -7.65 -15.16 0.25
N ALA A 430 -6.81 -15.03 1.29
CA ALA A 430 -5.89 -13.90 1.39
C ALA A 430 -4.97 -13.79 0.16
N GLY A 431 -4.53 -14.93 -0.38
CA GLY A 431 -3.79 -15.02 -1.65
C GLY A 431 -4.58 -14.49 -2.84
N VAL A 432 -5.86 -14.84 -2.98
CA VAL A 432 -6.73 -14.34 -4.06
C VAL A 432 -6.84 -12.82 -4.01
N VAL A 433 -7.00 -12.22 -2.82
CA VAL A 433 -7.05 -10.76 -2.64
C VAL A 433 -5.75 -10.10 -3.12
N VAL A 434 -4.59 -10.73 -2.88
CA VAL A 434 -3.30 -10.23 -3.37
C VAL A 434 -3.23 -10.30 -4.90
N VAL A 435 -3.66 -11.41 -5.50
CA VAL A 435 -3.70 -11.58 -6.97
C VAL A 435 -4.61 -10.53 -7.61
N MET A 436 -5.80 -10.30 -7.06
CA MET A 436 -6.71 -9.25 -7.54
C MET A 436 -6.09 -7.86 -7.47
N ASN A 437 -5.42 -7.54 -6.36
CA ASN A 437 -4.67 -6.29 -6.24
C ASN A 437 -3.54 -6.17 -7.27
N MET A 438 -2.87 -7.26 -7.62
CA MET A 438 -1.83 -7.27 -8.65
C MET A 438 -2.40 -6.98 -10.05
N VAL A 439 -3.56 -7.56 -10.38
CA VAL A 439 -4.27 -7.30 -11.64
C VAL A 439 -4.67 -5.83 -11.74
N ILE A 440 -5.20 -5.25 -10.67
CA ILE A 440 -5.57 -3.83 -10.60
C ILE A 440 -4.35 -2.94 -10.78
N THR A 441 -3.22 -3.28 -10.16
CA THR A 441 -1.97 -2.53 -10.34
C THR A 441 -1.52 -2.54 -11.80
N ALA A 442 -1.57 -3.69 -12.47
CA ALA A 442 -1.22 -3.80 -13.88
C ALA A 442 -2.15 -2.98 -14.80
N ALA A 443 -3.46 -3.00 -14.52
CA ALA A 443 -4.45 -2.24 -15.26
C ALA A 443 -4.28 -0.71 -15.09
N ILE A 444 -4.13 -0.24 -13.84
CA ILE A 444 -3.93 1.18 -13.55
C ILE A 444 -2.61 1.68 -14.13
N LYS A 445 -1.55 0.88 -14.09
CA LYS A 445 -0.25 1.22 -14.71
C LYS A 445 -0.40 1.53 -16.19
N SER A 446 -1.16 0.71 -16.91
CA SER A 446 -1.45 0.89 -18.34
C SER A 446 -2.24 2.18 -18.60
N LEU A 447 -3.25 2.48 -17.77
CA LEU A 447 -4.01 3.72 -17.88
C LEU A 447 -3.16 4.97 -17.58
N ASN A 448 -2.25 4.88 -16.61
CA ASN A 448 -1.39 5.99 -16.21
C ASN A 448 -0.39 6.39 -17.30
N GLU A 449 0.01 5.46 -18.17
CA GLU A 449 0.79 5.77 -19.37
C GLU A 449 -0.03 6.53 -20.43
N TYR A 450 -1.33 6.26 -20.52
CA TYR A 450 -2.23 6.95 -21.45
C TYR A 450 -2.53 8.41 -21.06
N GLU A 451 -2.43 8.78 -19.79
CA GLU A 451 -2.77 10.13 -19.29
C GLU A 451 -1.77 11.24 -19.69
N ALA A 452 -0.61 10.84 -20.23
CA ALA A 452 0.40 11.75 -20.77
C ALA A 452 0.77 12.91 -19.81
N TYR A 453 1.20 12.57 -18.60
CA TYR A 453 1.75 13.57 -17.68
C TYR A 453 3.08 14.14 -18.19
N LYS A 454 3.30 15.43 -17.96
CA LYS A 454 4.51 16.15 -18.40
C LYS A 454 5.72 15.94 -17.50
N THR A 455 5.50 15.53 -16.26
CA THR A 455 6.56 15.27 -15.27
C THR A 455 6.39 13.90 -14.66
N ARG A 456 7.49 13.20 -14.36
CA ARG A 456 7.47 11.92 -13.68
C ARG A 456 6.94 12.04 -12.26
N SER A 457 7.27 13.11 -11.52
CA SER A 457 6.71 13.37 -10.19
C SER A 457 5.17 13.39 -10.18
N GLN A 458 4.53 14.12 -11.10
CA GLN A 458 3.05 14.14 -11.20
C GLN A 458 2.47 12.79 -11.63
N LYS A 459 3.15 12.08 -12.54
CA LYS A 459 2.74 10.74 -12.98
C LYS A 459 2.75 9.75 -11.81
N GLU A 460 3.82 9.75 -11.04
CA GLU A 460 4.00 8.87 -9.88
C GLU A 460 2.99 9.24 -8.78
N MET A 461 2.77 10.52 -8.49
CA MET A 461 1.80 10.95 -7.47
C MET A 461 0.37 10.52 -7.80
N ASN A 462 -0.09 10.75 -9.04
CA ASN A 462 -1.42 10.30 -9.45
C ASN A 462 -1.54 8.76 -9.46
N PHE A 463 -0.44 8.07 -9.76
CA PHE A 463 -0.39 6.62 -9.69
C PHE A 463 -0.54 6.12 -8.25
N ILE A 464 0.19 6.71 -7.29
CA ILE A 464 0.07 6.41 -5.85
C ILE A 464 -1.37 6.56 -5.39
N LEU A 465 -2.01 7.69 -5.72
CA LEU A 465 -3.37 7.98 -5.27
C LEU A 465 -4.37 6.92 -5.77
N LYS A 466 -4.30 6.56 -7.05
CA LYS A 466 -5.21 5.56 -7.65
C LYS A 466 -5.00 4.16 -7.09
N LEU A 467 -3.73 3.75 -6.95
CA LEU A 467 -3.42 2.44 -6.39
C LEU A 467 -3.83 2.37 -4.92
N THR A 468 -3.54 3.40 -4.13
CA THR A 468 -3.90 3.43 -2.71
C THR A 468 -5.41 3.36 -2.53
N ALA A 469 -6.16 4.16 -3.29
CA ALA A 469 -7.62 4.14 -3.27
C ALA A 469 -8.18 2.75 -3.65
N GLY A 470 -7.66 2.15 -4.72
CA GLY A 470 -8.08 0.81 -5.15
C GLY A 470 -7.76 -0.28 -4.13
N HIS A 471 -6.57 -0.24 -3.53
CA HIS A 471 -6.18 -1.21 -2.51
C HIS A 471 -6.98 -1.07 -1.22
N LEU A 472 -7.27 0.16 -0.75
CA LEU A 472 -8.09 0.37 0.44
C LEU A 472 -9.54 -0.06 0.18
N LEU A 473 -10.10 0.26 -0.99
CA LEU A 473 -11.43 -0.20 -1.39
C LEU A 473 -11.54 -1.73 -1.31
N ASN A 474 -10.59 -2.45 -1.92
CA ASN A 474 -10.68 -3.90 -2.02
C ASN A 474 -10.21 -4.66 -0.77
N SER A 475 -9.28 -4.12 0.00
CA SER A 475 -8.71 -4.81 1.16
C SER A 475 -9.29 -4.37 2.49
N VAL A 476 -10.06 -3.28 2.53
CA VAL A 476 -10.71 -2.79 3.75
C VAL A 476 -12.21 -2.72 3.57
N PHE A 477 -12.68 -1.88 2.65
CA PHE A 477 -14.10 -1.55 2.57
C PHE A 477 -14.95 -2.73 2.10
N VAL A 478 -14.52 -3.45 1.05
CA VAL A 478 -15.28 -4.61 0.53
C VAL A 478 -15.43 -5.72 1.58
N PRO A 479 -14.36 -6.20 2.25
CA PRO A 479 -14.50 -7.21 3.30
C PRO A 479 -15.40 -6.77 4.47
N ILE A 480 -15.29 -5.51 4.91
CA ILE A 480 -16.16 -4.99 5.99
C ILE A 480 -17.63 -4.99 5.57
N MET A 481 -17.94 -4.66 4.31
CA MET A 481 -19.33 -4.64 3.82
C MET A 481 -19.95 -6.04 3.70
N VAL A 482 -19.14 -7.08 3.52
CA VAL A 482 -19.61 -8.47 3.39
C VAL A 482 -19.67 -9.18 4.74
N ALA A 483 -18.76 -8.84 5.66
CA ALA A 483 -18.63 -9.54 6.93
C ALA A 483 -19.87 -9.39 7.80
N ASP A 484 -20.45 -10.52 8.20
CA ASP A 484 -21.57 -10.55 9.12
C ASP A 484 -21.07 -10.24 10.55
N PRO A 485 -21.61 -9.20 11.23
CA PRO A 485 -21.29 -8.86 12.61
C PRO A 485 -21.34 -10.07 13.57
N ALA A 486 -22.22 -11.04 13.30
CA ALA A 486 -22.39 -12.27 14.07
C ALA A 486 -21.18 -13.21 14.02
N TYR A 487 -20.23 -13.03 13.09
CA TYR A 487 -19.03 -13.87 12.99
C TYR A 487 -17.70 -13.10 13.08
N TRP A 488 -17.70 -11.86 13.59
CA TRP A 488 -16.48 -11.05 13.65
C TRP A 488 -15.36 -11.63 14.53
N TYR A 489 -15.72 -12.10 15.73
CA TYR A 489 -14.77 -12.55 16.77
C TYR A 489 -14.72 -14.08 16.95
N VAL A 490 -15.41 -14.83 16.07
CA VAL A 490 -15.35 -16.29 16.06
C VAL A 490 -14.00 -16.72 15.47
N ARG A 491 -13.52 -17.93 15.81
CA ARG A 491 -12.34 -18.52 15.19
C ARG A 491 -12.55 -18.69 13.68
N GLY A 492 -11.57 -18.26 12.88
CA GLY A 492 -11.71 -18.10 11.43
C GLY A 492 -12.59 -16.92 11.00
N GLY A 493 -13.07 -16.12 11.96
CA GLY A 493 -13.92 -14.96 11.79
C GLY A 493 -13.23 -13.78 11.10
N PHE A 494 -13.97 -12.69 10.95
CA PHE A 494 -13.50 -11.51 10.23
C PHE A 494 -12.19 -10.91 10.81
N VAL A 495 -12.07 -10.85 12.14
CA VAL A 495 -10.89 -10.27 12.80
C VAL A 495 -9.64 -11.13 12.58
N GLU A 496 -9.76 -12.46 12.65
CA GLU A 496 -8.65 -13.38 12.37
C GLU A 496 -8.23 -13.31 10.88
N GLN A 497 -9.20 -13.21 9.96
CA GLN A 497 -8.92 -12.94 8.55
C GLN A 497 -8.18 -11.61 8.36
N ALA A 498 -8.64 -10.53 8.99
CA ALA A 498 -8.02 -9.22 8.89
C ALA A 498 -6.57 -9.24 9.40
N PHE A 499 -6.29 -9.98 10.48
CA PHE A 499 -4.95 -10.22 10.98
C PHE A 499 -4.05 -10.88 9.92
N TYR A 500 -4.49 -11.99 9.32
CA TYR A 500 -3.69 -12.69 8.30
C TYR A 500 -3.51 -11.89 7.02
N ILE A 501 -4.53 -11.14 6.58
CA ILE A 501 -4.43 -10.24 5.43
C ILE A 501 -3.38 -9.16 5.70
N GLN A 502 -3.34 -8.59 6.89
CA GLN A 502 -2.32 -7.59 7.26
C GLN A 502 -0.92 -8.19 7.29
N LEU A 503 -0.77 -9.38 7.86
CA LEU A 503 0.52 -10.10 7.91
C LEU A 503 1.04 -10.42 6.50
N VAL A 504 0.20 -11.00 5.65
CA VAL A 504 0.57 -11.32 4.25
C VAL A 504 0.89 -10.06 3.46
N ASN A 505 0.08 -8.99 3.58
CA ASN A 505 0.35 -7.72 2.90
C ASN A 505 1.63 -7.03 3.38
N ALA A 506 2.00 -7.23 4.65
CA ALA A 506 3.22 -6.64 5.19
C ALA A 506 4.48 -7.37 4.70
N VAL A 507 4.45 -8.70 4.59
CA VAL A 507 5.60 -9.54 4.25
C VAL A 507 5.74 -9.79 2.74
N LEU A 508 4.66 -10.21 2.08
CA LEU A 508 4.71 -10.79 0.74
C LEU A 508 5.24 -9.82 -0.34
N PRO A 509 4.82 -8.54 -0.40
CA PRO A 509 5.36 -7.60 -1.37
C PRO A 509 6.88 -7.39 -1.21
N ASP A 510 7.38 -7.38 0.01
CA ASP A 510 8.80 -7.17 0.30
C ASP A 510 9.62 -8.42 -0.05
N ILE A 511 9.09 -9.63 0.18
CA ILE A 511 9.69 -10.88 -0.30
C ILE A 511 9.77 -10.90 -1.83
N ILE A 512 8.67 -10.58 -2.54
CA ILE A 512 8.66 -10.54 -4.01
C ILE A 512 9.71 -9.55 -4.53
N GLN A 513 9.85 -8.40 -3.88
CA GLN A 513 10.85 -7.38 -4.21
C GLN A 513 12.28 -7.79 -3.86
N LEU A 514 12.50 -8.60 -2.83
CA LEU A 514 13.82 -9.13 -2.47
C LEU A 514 14.29 -10.17 -3.49
N ILE A 515 13.38 -11.03 -3.94
CA ILE A 515 13.66 -12.06 -4.94
C ILE A 515 14.03 -11.44 -6.29
N GLN A 516 13.40 -10.31 -6.66
CA GLN A 516 13.59 -9.64 -7.97
C GLN A 516 13.52 -10.64 -9.14
N LEU A 517 12.53 -11.52 -9.12
CA LEU A 517 12.47 -12.71 -9.99
C LEU A 517 12.70 -12.36 -11.46
N THR A 518 12.06 -11.31 -11.96
CA THR A 518 12.22 -10.86 -13.35
C THR A 518 13.65 -10.46 -13.69
N SER A 519 14.30 -9.66 -12.83
CA SER A 519 15.70 -9.24 -13.06
C SER A 519 16.65 -10.42 -12.96
N ARG A 520 16.45 -11.32 -11.99
CA ARG A 520 17.25 -12.52 -11.81
C ARG A 520 17.10 -13.46 -13.01
N VAL A 521 15.89 -13.68 -13.50
CA VAL A 521 15.65 -14.51 -14.68
C VAL A 521 16.30 -13.89 -15.93
N ASN A 522 16.19 -12.57 -16.10
CA ASN A 522 16.83 -11.87 -17.23
C ASN A 522 18.36 -12.00 -17.20
N ILE A 523 18.98 -11.84 -16.03
CA ILE A 523 20.44 -11.88 -15.86
C ILE A 523 20.97 -13.33 -15.88
N MET A 524 20.31 -14.27 -15.21
CA MET A 524 20.83 -15.64 -15.07
C MET A 524 20.56 -16.48 -16.30
N TYR A 525 19.37 -16.38 -16.90
CA TYR A 525 18.95 -17.24 -18.00
C TYR A 525 18.94 -16.50 -19.34
N MET A 526 18.29 -15.32 -19.43
CA MET A 526 18.13 -14.66 -20.73
C MET A 526 19.43 -14.05 -21.27
N SER A 527 20.28 -13.50 -20.41
CA SER A 527 21.49 -12.81 -20.87
C SER A 527 22.53 -13.74 -21.50
N GLN A 528 22.48 -15.03 -21.22
CA GLN A 528 23.37 -16.02 -21.83
C GLN A 528 23.08 -16.21 -23.33
N PHE A 529 21.87 -15.87 -23.77
CA PHE A 529 21.45 -15.97 -25.16
C PHE A 529 21.63 -14.66 -25.94
N ALA A 530 21.95 -13.55 -25.27
CA ALA A 530 22.20 -12.27 -25.91
C ALA A 530 23.49 -12.30 -26.74
N LYS A 531 23.40 -11.99 -28.03
CA LYS A 531 24.53 -11.98 -28.97
C LYS A 531 25.12 -10.59 -29.18
N THR A 532 24.35 -9.54 -28.91
CA THR A 532 24.78 -8.14 -29.04
C THR A 532 24.99 -7.48 -27.68
N GLN A 533 25.98 -6.58 -27.59
CA GLN A 533 26.26 -5.83 -26.35
C GLN A 533 25.07 -4.96 -25.94
N SER A 534 24.41 -4.30 -26.89
CA SER A 534 23.23 -3.46 -26.60
C SER A 534 22.07 -4.24 -26.00
N GLN A 535 21.83 -5.47 -26.48
CA GLN A 535 20.82 -6.35 -25.91
C GLN A 535 21.24 -6.89 -24.54
N MET A 536 22.53 -7.20 -24.35
CA MET A 536 23.07 -7.57 -23.05
C MET A 536 22.91 -6.44 -22.03
N ASP A 537 23.28 -5.21 -22.39
CA ASP A 537 23.10 -4.02 -21.56
C ASP A 537 21.63 -3.81 -21.17
N LYS A 538 20.70 -4.08 -22.11
CA LYS A 538 19.25 -4.02 -21.85
C LYS A 538 18.77 -5.08 -20.86
N LEU A 539 19.34 -6.29 -20.88
CA LEU A 539 18.98 -7.37 -19.95
C LEU A 539 19.61 -7.21 -18.58
N TYR A 540 20.80 -6.61 -18.51
CA TYR A 540 21.48 -6.25 -17.27
C TYR A 540 20.99 -4.92 -16.66
N ALA A 541 20.20 -4.14 -17.40
CA ALA A 541 19.62 -2.92 -16.90
C ALA A 541 18.78 -3.21 -15.63
N PRO A 542 19.03 -2.50 -14.52
CA PRO A 542 18.28 -2.71 -13.29
C PRO A 542 16.80 -2.40 -13.53
N GLN A 543 15.92 -3.17 -12.87
CA GLN A 543 14.50 -2.88 -12.90
C GLN A 543 14.25 -1.45 -12.40
N THR A 544 13.39 -0.72 -13.09
CA THR A 544 13.00 0.62 -12.66
C THR A 544 12.31 0.53 -11.30
N PHE A 545 12.87 1.23 -10.32
CA PHE A 545 12.26 1.34 -9.00
C PHE A 545 11.02 2.23 -9.11
N SER A 546 9.84 1.59 -9.11
CA SER A 546 8.55 2.29 -9.05
C SER A 546 8.34 2.79 -7.62
N ILE A 547 8.56 4.09 -7.43
CA ILE A 547 8.31 4.77 -6.16
C ILE A 547 6.81 4.63 -5.84
N ALA A 548 5.95 4.80 -6.85
CA ALA A 548 4.51 4.76 -6.63
C ALA A 548 3.98 3.43 -6.10
N GLU A 549 4.45 2.30 -6.65
CA GLU A 549 4.01 0.97 -6.20
C GLU A 549 4.42 0.72 -4.74
N ARG A 550 5.62 1.16 -4.34
CA ARG A 550 6.12 1.00 -2.96
C ARG A 550 5.38 1.88 -1.98
N TYR A 551 5.22 3.16 -2.29
CA TYR A 551 4.48 4.08 -1.42
C TYR A 551 3.01 3.67 -1.32
N SER A 552 2.39 3.22 -2.40
CA SER A 552 1.02 2.70 -2.36
C SER A 552 0.90 1.48 -1.44
N ASN A 553 1.85 0.54 -1.50
CA ASN A 553 1.85 -0.61 -0.59
C ASN A 553 2.04 -0.21 0.88
N ILE A 554 2.92 0.77 1.16
CA ILE A 554 3.09 1.31 2.52
C ILE A 554 1.80 1.99 3.00
N LEU A 555 1.19 2.83 2.16
CA LEU A 555 -0.07 3.52 2.48
C LEU A 555 -1.22 2.54 2.68
N LYS A 556 -1.26 1.45 1.90
CA LYS A 556 -2.21 0.35 2.11
C LYS A 556 -2.02 -0.30 3.48
N THR A 557 -0.80 -0.69 3.83
CA THR A 557 -0.51 -1.30 5.15
C THR A 557 -0.82 -0.34 6.29
N PHE A 558 -0.46 0.94 6.16
CA PHE A 558 -0.74 1.95 7.18
C PHE A 558 -2.25 2.22 7.30
N GLY A 559 -2.95 2.31 6.18
CA GLY A 559 -4.41 2.45 6.16
C GLY A 559 -5.11 1.25 6.79
N LEU A 560 -4.66 0.02 6.51
CA LEU A 560 -5.12 -1.19 7.18
C LEU A 560 -4.88 -1.11 8.70
N SER A 561 -3.69 -0.71 9.14
CA SER A 561 -3.36 -0.59 10.55
C SER A 561 -4.21 0.45 11.29
N ILE A 562 -4.49 1.60 10.67
CA ILE A 562 -5.34 2.64 11.27
C ILE A 562 -6.81 2.20 11.31
N LEU A 563 -7.32 1.63 10.22
CA LEU A 563 -8.74 1.29 10.10
C LEU A 563 -9.10 0.05 10.94
N PHE A 564 -8.24 -0.95 10.99
CA PHE A 564 -8.44 -2.14 11.82
C PHE A 564 -7.91 -2.00 13.26
N GLY A 565 -7.08 -0.99 13.55
CA GLY A 565 -6.50 -0.77 14.86
C GLY A 565 -7.50 -0.75 16.03
N PRO A 566 -8.69 -0.11 15.90
CA PRO A 566 -9.73 -0.16 16.94
C PRO A 566 -10.31 -1.55 17.19
N LEU A 567 -10.39 -2.39 16.14
CA LEU A 567 -10.89 -3.77 16.22
C LEU A 567 -9.80 -4.74 16.68
N LEU A 568 -8.56 -4.47 16.31
CA LEU A 568 -7.40 -5.34 16.50
C LEU A 568 -6.17 -4.48 16.86
N PRO A 569 -5.90 -4.24 18.16
CA PRO A 569 -4.81 -3.37 18.58
C PRO A 569 -3.42 -3.81 18.09
N CYS A 570 -3.22 -5.11 17.84
CA CYS A 570 -1.96 -5.61 17.27
C CYS A 570 -1.72 -5.13 15.82
N SER A 571 -2.73 -4.63 15.11
CA SER A 571 -2.61 -4.03 13.79
C SER A 571 -1.64 -2.85 13.75
N TYR A 572 -1.56 -2.06 14.82
CA TYR A 572 -0.58 -0.98 14.94
C TYR A 572 0.86 -1.52 15.00
N LEU A 573 1.07 -2.61 15.74
CA LEU A 573 2.38 -3.27 15.83
C LEU A 573 2.79 -3.92 14.51
N ILE A 574 1.85 -4.56 13.82
CA ILE A 574 2.10 -5.14 12.49
C ILE A 574 2.53 -4.04 11.51
N GLY A 575 1.83 -2.91 11.51
CA GLY A 575 2.18 -1.75 10.68
C GLY A 575 3.57 -1.18 10.99
N LEU A 576 3.91 -1.06 12.28
CA LEU A 576 5.19 -0.51 12.74
C LEU A 576 6.36 -1.47 12.49
N CYS A 577 6.29 -2.70 13.00
CA CYS A 577 7.40 -3.63 13.03
C CYS A 577 7.82 -4.07 11.62
N LEU A 578 6.87 -4.42 10.75
CA LEU A 578 7.20 -5.00 9.45
C LEU A 578 7.73 -3.98 8.44
N LYS A 579 7.38 -2.70 8.57
CA LYS A 579 7.89 -1.64 7.68
C LYS A 579 9.13 -0.91 8.22
N SER A 580 9.48 -1.11 9.49
CA SER A 580 10.74 -0.64 10.06
C SER A 580 11.92 -1.57 9.72
N VAL A 581 11.66 -2.85 9.44
CA VAL A 581 12.69 -3.86 9.16
C VAL A 581 13.54 -3.55 7.91
N PRO A 582 13.00 -3.09 6.77
CA PRO A 582 13.83 -2.68 5.63
C PRO A 582 14.75 -1.48 5.93
N GLY A 583 14.40 -0.62 6.89
CA GLY A 583 15.23 0.51 7.33
C GLY A 583 16.29 0.14 8.36
N LEU A 584 16.04 -0.90 9.16
CA LEU A 584 16.98 -1.43 10.16
C LEU A 584 18.00 -2.41 9.58
N VAL A 585 17.61 -3.16 8.54
CA VAL A 585 18.57 -3.89 7.68
C VAL A 585 19.17 -2.86 6.72
N GLY A 586 19.91 -1.91 7.28
CA GLY A 586 20.80 -1.06 6.52
C GLY A 586 21.81 -1.95 5.83
N ILE A 587 21.55 -2.29 4.56
CA ILE A 587 22.60 -2.69 3.65
C ILE A 587 23.50 -1.44 3.57
N PRO A 588 24.73 -1.49 4.12
CA PRO A 588 25.58 -0.32 4.14
C PRO A 588 25.80 0.12 2.69
N SER A 589 25.36 1.33 2.36
CA SER A 589 25.56 2.00 1.08
C SER A 589 27.03 2.36 0.81
N SER A 590 27.98 1.77 1.55
CA SER A 590 29.39 1.77 1.23
C SER A 590 29.71 0.64 0.25
N ILE A 591 29.19 0.71 -0.98
CA ILE A 591 29.97 0.22 -2.12
C ILE A 591 30.88 1.39 -2.48
N PRO A 592 32.18 1.34 -2.16
CA PRO A 592 33.08 2.41 -2.55
C PRO A 592 33.07 2.52 -4.07
N HIS A 593 32.79 3.71 -4.58
CA HIS A 593 33.21 4.11 -5.92
C HIS A 593 34.74 4.02 -5.96
N GLY A 594 35.24 2.85 -6.32
CA GLY A 594 36.66 2.54 -6.40
C GLY A 594 36.94 1.70 -7.63
N SER A 595 37.46 2.39 -8.66
CA SER A 595 38.26 1.86 -9.77
C SER A 595 37.64 0.80 -10.67
N ALA A 596 37.44 1.20 -11.93
CA ALA A 596 37.55 0.34 -13.09
C ALA A 596 38.85 -0.49 -13.02
N HIS A 597 38.74 -1.78 -12.74
CA HIS A 597 39.69 -2.83 -13.13
C HIS A 597 39.05 -4.18 -12.85
N CYS A 598 38.61 -4.89 -13.89
CA CYS A 598 39.19 -6.18 -14.31
C CYS A 598 38.21 -6.87 -15.28
N CYS A 599 38.39 -6.63 -16.57
CA CYS A 599 38.15 -7.68 -17.55
C CYS A 599 39.02 -8.87 -17.15
N ARG A 600 38.40 -9.95 -16.68
CA ARG A 600 39.02 -11.28 -16.77
C ARG A 600 38.11 -12.15 -17.61
N ALA A 601 38.35 -12.06 -18.91
CA ALA A 601 37.93 -13.06 -19.86
C ALA A 601 38.36 -14.44 -19.34
N ARG A 602 37.42 -15.38 -19.25
CA ARG A 602 37.72 -16.78 -19.52
C ARG A 602 37.22 -17.04 -20.93
N ILE A 603 38.19 -17.28 -21.80
CA ILE A 603 38.06 -18.06 -23.03
C ILE A 603 37.44 -19.42 -22.66
#